data_AF-A0A383S8Z3-F1
#
_entry.id   AF-A0A383S8Z3-F1
#
_cell.length_a   1.000
_cell.length_b   1.000
_cell.length_c   1.000
_cell.angle_alpha   90.00
_cell.angle_beta   90.00
_cell.angle_gamma   90.00
#
_symmetry.space_group_name_H-M   'P 1'
#
loop_
_entity.id
_entity.type
_entity.pdbx_description
1 polymer ?
#
loop_
_entity_poly.entity_id
_entity_poly.type
_entity_poly.pdbx_seq_one_letter_code
_entity_poly.pdbx_strand_id
1 'polypeptide(L)'
;MNSGVKLGDVTPEWKSSTFLRRAIDRRQALVEIDALVALMLGVTADELCTIYRTQFAVLYGYDHDKYFYDANGRLVPNDVLTTWRKVGDSITWEERTATNASGNTYTYELPFRTYDREADMRAAYAEFERRMAASESRG
;
A
#
# COMPACT_ATOMS: atom_id res chain seq x y z
N MET A 1 17.21 0.00 3.63
CA MET A 1 17.07 -1.35 4.22
C MET A 1 16.23 -2.20 3.28
N ASN A 2 16.72 -3.39 2.97
CA ASN A 2 16.28 -4.28 1.88
C ASN A 2 14.76 -4.45 1.80
N SER A 3 14.17 -3.97 0.69
CA SER A 3 12.91 -4.49 0.17
C SER A 3 13.05 -6.01 0.02
N GLY A 4 11.97 -6.76 0.27
CA GLY A 4 11.96 -8.23 0.18
C GLY A 4 12.46 -8.77 -1.16
N VAL A 5 12.63 -10.09 -1.25
CA VAL A 5 12.98 -10.74 -2.51
C VAL A 5 12.01 -10.28 -3.60
N LYS A 6 12.51 -9.90 -4.79
CA LYS A 6 11.64 -9.50 -5.90
C LYS A 6 10.69 -10.66 -6.19
N LEU A 7 9.43 -10.36 -6.55
CA LEU A 7 8.41 -11.40 -6.73
C LEU A 7 8.83 -12.48 -7.75
N GLY A 8 9.59 -12.11 -8.79
CA GLY A 8 10.12 -13.04 -9.78
C GLY A 8 11.27 -13.95 -9.29
N ASP A 9 11.82 -13.67 -8.11
CA ASP A 9 12.98 -14.37 -7.53
C ASP A 9 12.58 -15.21 -6.29
N VAL A 10 11.28 -15.40 -6.05
CA VAL A 10 10.78 -16.18 -4.90
C VAL A 10 11.07 -17.67 -5.09
N THR A 11 11.64 -18.30 -4.07
CA THR A 11 11.95 -19.74 -4.05
C THR A 11 10.85 -20.56 -3.34
N PRO A 12 10.77 -21.89 -3.55
CA PRO A 12 9.86 -22.76 -2.78
C PRO A 12 10.11 -22.75 -1.25
N GLU A 13 11.32 -22.38 -0.83
CA GLU A 13 11.66 -22.24 0.58
C GLU A 13 11.12 -20.93 1.18
N TRP A 14 10.35 -21.05 2.25
CA TRP A 14 9.85 -19.92 3.02
C TRP A 14 10.94 -19.33 3.91
N LYS A 15 11.33 -18.07 3.67
CA LYS A 15 12.33 -17.34 4.46
C LYS A 15 11.77 -16.02 4.93
N SER A 16 12.40 -15.42 5.94
CA SER A 16 11.96 -14.13 6.49
C SER A 16 11.92 -13.01 5.43
N SER A 17 12.76 -13.10 4.39
CA SER A 17 12.84 -12.20 3.25
C SER A 17 11.78 -12.43 2.16
N THR A 18 11.04 -13.55 2.21
CA THR A 18 9.96 -13.87 1.27
C THR A 18 8.72 -13.00 1.50
N PHE A 19 8.53 -12.52 2.73
CA PHE A 19 7.31 -11.80 3.12
C PHE A 19 7.37 -10.30 2.81
N LEU A 20 6.24 -9.74 2.38
CA LEU A 20 6.02 -8.29 2.34
C LEU A 20 5.81 -7.76 3.77
N ARG A 21 6.91 -7.34 4.42
CA ARG A 21 6.89 -6.91 5.84
C ARG A 21 6.40 -5.49 6.05
N ARG A 22 6.58 -4.59 5.08
CA ARG A 22 6.10 -3.20 5.19
C ARG A 22 4.61 -3.14 4.84
N ALA A 23 3.87 -2.31 5.57
CA ALA A 23 2.45 -2.13 5.30
C ALA A 23 2.22 -1.50 3.91
N ILE A 24 3.10 -0.58 3.50
CA ILE A 24 3.03 0.03 2.18
C ILE A 24 3.27 -0.98 1.05
N ASP A 25 4.18 -1.95 1.22
CA ASP A 25 4.43 -2.99 0.22
C ASP A 25 3.21 -3.89 0.04
N ARG A 26 2.55 -4.25 1.14
CA ARG A 26 1.31 -5.03 1.08
C ARG A 26 0.19 -4.25 0.41
N ARG A 27 0.06 -2.94 0.68
CA ARG A 27 -0.89 -2.07 -0.01
C ARG A 27 -0.64 -2.08 -1.52
N GLN A 28 0.62 -1.89 -1.93
CA GLN A 28 1.00 -1.86 -3.35
C GLN A 28 0.70 -3.20 -4.04
N ALA A 29 1.02 -4.32 -3.39
CA ALA A 29 0.70 -5.64 -3.94
C ALA A 29 -0.81 -5.85 -4.13
N LEU A 30 -1.65 -5.38 -3.20
CA LEU A 30 -3.10 -5.44 -3.37
C LEU A 30 -3.57 -4.62 -4.58
N VAL A 31 -3.07 -3.39 -4.73
CA VAL A 31 -3.36 -2.54 -5.91
C VAL A 31 -2.99 -3.23 -7.22
N GLU A 32 -1.80 -3.81 -7.27
CA GLU A 32 -1.31 -4.49 -8.47
C GLU A 32 -2.11 -5.75 -8.79
N ILE A 33 -2.51 -6.53 -7.78
CA ILE A 33 -3.38 -7.69 -7.95
C ILE A 33 -4.75 -7.26 -8.50
N ASP A 34 -5.36 -6.22 -7.93
CA ASP A 34 -6.66 -5.72 -8.38
C ASP A 34 -6.60 -5.25 -9.84
N ALA A 35 -5.54 -4.53 -10.22
CA ALA A 35 -5.32 -4.07 -11.59
C ALA A 35 -5.09 -5.23 -12.58
N LEU A 36 -4.31 -6.25 -12.20
CA LEU A 36 -4.10 -7.46 -13.01
C LEU A 36 -5.42 -8.21 -13.24
N VAL A 37 -6.22 -8.40 -12.20
CA VAL A 37 -7.50 -9.10 -12.30
C VAL A 37 -8.49 -8.29 -13.14
N ALA A 38 -8.53 -6.97 -12.99
CA ALA A 38 -9.36 -6.11 -13.83
C ALA A 38 -9.01 -6.26 -15.31
N LEU A 39 -7.72 -6.17 -15.65
CA LEU A 39 -7.24 -6.36 -17.03
C LEU A 39 -7.60 -7.75 -17.58
N MET A 40 -7.40 -8.81 -16.79
CA MET A 40 -7.74 -10.19 -17.15
C MET A 40 -9.24 -10.37 -17.45
N LEU A 41 -10.10 -9.64 -16.74
CA LEU A 41 -11.56 -9.73 -16.89
C LEU A 41 -12.13 -8.72 -17.89
N GLY A 42 -11.29 -7.91 -18.54
CA GLY A 42 -11.72 -6.86 -19.46
C GLY A 42 -12.42 -5.68 -18.77
N VAL A 43 -12.21 -5.52 -17.45
CA VAL A 43 -12.68 -4.36 -16.68
C VAL A 43 -11.68 -3.22 -16.89
N THR A 44 -12.16 -2.05 -17.27
CA THR A 44 -11.30 -0.86 -17.47
C THR A 44 -10.78 -0.31 -16.16
N ALA A 45 -9.70 0.47 -16.19
CA ALA A 45 -9.18 1.14 -15.00
C ALA A 45 -10.21 2.08 -14.34
N ASP A 46 -11.07 2.72 -15.13
CA ASP A 46 -12.16 3.59 -14.65
C ASP A 46 -13.26 2.81 -13.92
N GLU A 47 -13.64 1.65 -14.46
CA GLU A 47 -14.60 0.74 -13.83
C GLU A 47 -14.02 0.15 -12.54
N LEU A 48 -12.75 -0.24 -12.52
CA LEU A 48 -12.06 -0.68 -11.31
C LEU A 48 -12.08 0.41 -10.22
N CYS A 49 -11.77 1.66 -10.57
CA CYS A 49 -11.88 2.79 -9.65
C CYS A 49 -13.33 2.97 -9.15
N THR A 50 -14.32 2.78 -10.01
CA THR A 50 -15.73 2.86 -9.63
C THR A 50 -16.15 1.73 -8.68
N ILE A 51 -15.68 0.50 -8.92
CA ILE A 51 -15.88 -0.64 -8.01
C ILE A 51 -15.25 -0.34 -6.65
N TYR A 52 -14.01 0.16 -6.63
CA TYR A 52 -13.33 0.58 -5.40
C TYR A 52 -14.15 1.59 -4.60
N ARG A 53 -14.62 2.67 -5.23
CA ARG A 53 -15.43 3.71 -4.56
C ARG A 53 -16.75 3.19 -4.02
N THR A 54 -17.44 2.31 -4.76
CA THR A 54 -18.83 1.94 -4.48
C THR A 54 -18.97 0.66 -3.67
N GLN A 55 -18.23 -0.39 -4.02
CA GLN A 55 -18.33 -1.70 -3.37
C GLN A 55 -17.44 -1.80 -2.13
N PHE A 56 -16.40 -0.96 -2.04
CA PHE A 56 -15.43 -0.95 -0.94
C PHE A 56 -15.41 0.37 -0.19
N ALA A 57 -16.58 1.00 0.01
CA ALA A 57 -16.71 2.32 0.64
C ALA A 57 -15.98 2.46 2.01
N VAL A 58 -15.90 1.38 2.80
CA VAL A 58 -15.13 1.38 4.06
C VAL A 58 -13.63 1.51 3.81
N LEU A 59 -13.08 0.73 2.87
CA LEU A 59 -11.68 0.82 2.48
C LEU A 59 -11.39 2.18 1.84
N TYR A 60 -12.30 2.69 0.99
CA TYR A 60 -12.21 4.02 0.41
C TYR A 60 -12.05 5.09 1.51
N GLY A 61 -12.92 5.09 2.52
CA GLY A 61 -12.78 6.01 3.66
C GLY A 61 -11.50 5.80 4.46
N TYR A 62 -11.00 4.57 4.58
CA TYR A 62 -9.75 4.30 5.28
C TYR A 62 -8.54 4.85 4.54
N ASP A 63 -8.42 4.60 3.22
CA ASP A 63 -7.32 5.11 2.40
C ASP A 63 -7.29 6.65 2.41
N HIS A 64 -8.44 7.32 2.46
CA HIS A 64 -8.51 8.79 2.45
C HIS A 64 -8.27 9.41 3.84
N ASP A 65 -8.86 8.85 4.89
CA ASP A 65 -8.95 9.55 6.17
C ASP A 65 -8.13 8.91 7.29
N LYS A 66 -7.83 7.60 7.21
CA LYS A 66 -7.28 6.83 8.33
C LYS A 66 -5.90 6.25 8.09
N TYR A 67 -5.58 5.85 6.87
CA TYR A 67 -4.34 5.17 6.57
C TYR A 67 -3.24 6.16 6.20
N PHE A 68 -2.37 6.38 7.18
CA PHE A 68 -1.12 7.09 7.00
C PHE A 68 0.03 6.13 7.25
N TYR A 69 1.08 6.27 6.45
CA TYR A 69 2.28 5.46 6.53
C TYR A 69 3.45 6.34 6.95
N ASP A 70 4.28 5.81 7.83
CA ASP A 70 5.54 6.44 8.24
C ASP A 70 6.60 6.31 7.12
N ALA A 71 7.74 6.99 7.28
CA ALA A 71 8.83 6.94 6.30
C ALA A 71 9.42 5.53 6.07
N ASN A 72 9.20 4.60 7.01
CA ASN A 72 9.59 3.20 6.88
C ASN A 72 8.49 2.33 6.25
N GLY A 73 7.36 2.90 5.88
CA GLY A 73 6.23 2.19 5.28
C GLY A 73 5.39 1.40 6.29
N ARG A 74 5.43 1.73 7.58
CA ARG A 74 4.57 1.18 8.63
C ARG A 74 3.28 1.98 8.69
N LEU A 75 2.15 1.30 8.90
CA LEU A 75 0.88 1.96 9.14
C LEU A 75 0.92 2.64 10.51
N VAL A 76 0.65 3.94 10.56
CA VAL A 76 0.70 4.76 11.77
C VAL A 76 -0.57 4.52 12.61
N PRO A 77 -0.45 4.20 13.91
CA PRO A 77 -1.56 4.05 14.82
C PRO A 77 -2.41 5.32 14.96
N ASN A 78 -3.71 5.14 15.23
CA ASN A 78 -4.65 6.26 15.27
C ASN A 78 -4.42 7.23 16.44
N ASP A 79 -3.90 6.76 17.57
CA ASP A 79 -3.50 7.61 18.70
C ASP A 79 -2.36 8.56 18.30
N VAL A 80 -1.31 8.04 17.65
CA VAL A 80 -0.22 8.84 17.09
C VAL A 80 -0.75 9.83 16.06
N LEU A 81 -1.62 9.40 15.13
CA LEU A 81 -2.23 10.29 14.13
C LEU A 81 -3.12 11.36 14.76
N THR A 82 -3.82 11.06 15.85
CA THR A 82 -4.66 12.04 16.55
C THR A 82 -3.81 13.17 17.13
N THR A 83 -2.63 12.86 17.67
CA THR A 83 -1.68 13.88 18.13
C THR A 83 -1.06 14.62 16.96
N TRP A 84 -0.57 13.91 15.94
CA TRP A 84 0.07 14.52 14.76
C TRP A 84 -0.87 15.47 14.02
N ARG A 85 -2.17 15.15 13.89
CA ARG A 85 -3.16 16.07 13.29
C ARG A 85 -3.30 17.41 14.04
N LYS A 86 -2.93 17.47 15.32
CA LYS A 86 -3.00 18.70 16.14
C LYS A 86 -1.73 19.53 16.05
N VAL A 87 -0.56 18.88 16.06
CA VAL A 87 0.74 19.56 16.18
C VAL A 87 1.58 19.50 14.89
N GLY A 88 1.11 18.79 13.87
CA GLY A 88 1.82 18.53 12.63
C GLY A 88 3.18 17.87 12.87
N ASP A 89 4.15 18.22 12.03
CA ASP A 89 5.52 17.70 12.10
C ASP A 89 6.32 18.20 13.32
N SER A 90 5.70 19.02 14.19
CA SER A 90 6.26 19.35 15.51
C SER A 90 6.00 18.27 16.57
N ILE A 91 5.36 17.15 16.21
CA ILE A 91 5.14 16.00 17.10
C ILE A 91 6.47 15.48 17.66
N THR A 92 6.51 15.25 18.97
CA THR A 92 7.71 14.80 19.67
C THR A 92 8.01 13.32 19.41
N TRP A 93 9.22 12.89 19.81
CA TRP A 93 9.62 11.48 19.73
C TRP A 93 8.73 10.58 20.59
N GLU A 94 8.36 11.03 21.78
CA GLU A 94 7.52 10.32 22.73
C GLU A 94 6.10 10.18 22.18
N GLU A 95 5.53 11.26 21.61
CA GLU A 95 4.17 11.28 21.07
C GLU A 95 4.00 10.42 19.80
N ARG A 96 5.09 10.16 19.07
CA ARG A 96 5.11 9.25 17.93
C ARG A 96 5.60 7.84 18.28
N THR A 97 5.72 7.51 19.57
CA THR A 97 6.07 6.17 20.05
C THR A 97 4.83 5.44 20.57
N ALA A 98 4.52 4.27 19.98
CA ALA A 98 3.33 3.49 20.33
C ALA A 98 3.60 1.98 20.36
N THR A 99 2.83 1.27 21.17
CA THR A 99 2.90 -0.19 21.33
C THR A 99 1.78 -0.86 20.56
N ASN A 100 2.11 -1.79 19.67
CA ASN A 100 1.12 -2.53 18.89
C ASN A 100 0.43 -3.63 19.72
N ALA A 101 -0.66 -4.20 19.20
CA ALA A 101 -1.44 -5.25 19.87
C ALA A 101 -0.63 -6.52 20.23
N SER A 102 0.51 -6.73 19.58
CA SER A 102 1.43 -7.84 19.86
C SER A 102 2.51 -7.46 20.89
N GLY A 103 2.41 -6.30 21.54
CA GLY A 103 3.32 -5.85 22.59
C GLY A 103 4.63 -5.23 22.11
N ASN A 104 4.79 -4.94 20.81
CA ASN A 104 6.01 -4.33 20.28
C ASN A 104 5.87 -2.81 20.24
N THR A 105 6.84 -2.12 20.85
CA THR A 105 6.92 -0.65 20.85
C THR A 105 7.77 -0.15 19.70
N TYR A 106 7.24 0.80 18.95
CA TYR A 106 7.94 1.47 17.85
C TYR A 106 7.78 2.97 17.93
N THR A 107 8.83 3.70 17.56
CA THR A 107 8.75 5.10 17.17
C THR A 107 8.46 5.18 15.66
N TYR A 108 7.45 5.95 15.29
CA TYR A 108 6.99 6.12 13.91
C TYR A 108 7.68 7.34 13.28
N GLU A 109 8.25 7.18 12.09
CA GLU A 109 9.09 8.20 11.46
C GLU A 109 8.33 9.12 10.50
N LEU A 110 8.53 10.43 10.64
CA LEU A 110 8.01 11.42 9.69
C LEU A 110 8.73 11.32 8.33
N PRO A 111 8.10 11.76 7.22
CA PRO A 111 6.74 12.29 7.15
C PRO A 111 5.68 11.18 7.17
N PHE A 112 4.52 11.48 7.75
CA PHE A 112 3.33 10.64 7.62
C PHE A 112 2.61 10.96 6.31
N ARG A 113 2.30 9.93 5.51
CA ARG A 113 1.72 10.10 4.17
C ARG A 113 0.56 9.15 3.91
N THR A 114 -0.45 9.62 3.20
CA THR A 114 -1.44 8.76 2.53
C THR A 114 -1.07 8.58 1.04
N TYR A 115 -1.69 7.61 0.38
CA TYR A 115 -1.45 7.26 -1.02
C TYR A 115 -2.77 7.12 -1.77
N ASP A 116 -2.85 7.76 -2.94
CA ASP A 116 -4.02 7.72 -3.81
C ASP A 116 -4.14 6.35 -4.50
N ARG A 117 -5.11 5.56 -4.05
CA ARG A 117 -5.33 4.22 -4.60
C ARG A 117 -5.83 4.26 -6.05
N GLU A 118 -6.65 5.23 -6.42
CA GLU A 118 -7.16 5.32 -7.80
C GLU A 118 -6.03 5.64 -8.77
N ALA A 119 -5.16 6.59 -8.42
CA ALA A 119 -3.96 6.89 -9.19
C ALA A 119 -3.04 5.67 -9.31
N ASP A 120 -2.81 4.95 -8.21
CA ASP A 120 -1.94 3.76 -8.22
C ASP A 120 -2.55 2.59 -9.03
N MET A 121 -3.88 2.38 -8.95
CA MET A 121 -4.58 1.38 -9.76
C MET A 121 -4.46 1.70 -11.26
N ARG A 122 -4.63 2.96 -11.65
CA ARG A 122 -4.46 3.38 -13.05
C ARG A 122 -3.04 3.19 -13.53
N ALA A 123 -2.05 3.55 -12.72
CA ALA A 123 -0.64 3.38 -13.05
C ALA A 123 -0.28 1.89 -13.23
N ALA A 124 -0.74 1.04 -12.30
CA ALA A 124 -0.53 -0.41 -12.38
C ALA A 124 -1.21 -1.00 -13.62
N TYR A 125 -2.48 -0.64 -13.87
CA TYR A 125 -3.23 -1.10 -15.04
C TYR A 125 -2.51 -0.77 -16.34
N ALA A 126 -2.11 0.49 -16.53
CA ALA A 126 -1.42 0.94 -17.74
C ALA A 126 -0.08 0.19 -17.95
N GLU A 127 0.66 -0.09 -16.88
CA GLU A 127 1.89 -0.87 -16.98
C GLU A 127 1.63 -2.33 -17.37
N PHE A 128 0.59 -2.96 -16.84
CA PHE A 128 0.25 -4.33 -17.18
C PHE A 128 -0.30 -4.47 -18.59
N GLU A 129 -1.15 -3.54 -19.03
CA GLU A 129 -1.63 -3.46 -20.41
C GLU A 129 -0.47 -3.31 -21.39
N ARG A 130 0.47 -2.40 -21.11
CA ARG A 130 1.68 -2.23 -21.91
C ARG A 130 2.51 -3.52 -22.01
N ARG A 131 2.66 -4.26 -20.90
CA ARG A 131 3.39 -5.54 -20.89
C ARG A 131 2.67 -6.63 -21.67
N MET A 132 1.34 -6.70 -21.57
CA MET A 132 0.51 -7.65 -22.31
C MET A 132 0.65 -7.44 -23.81
N ALA A 133 0.44 -6.22 -24.31
CA ALA A 133 0.62 -5.88 -25.73
C ALA A 133 2.05 -6.15 -26.23
N ALA A 134 3.06 -5.89 -25.39
CA ALA A 134 4.45 -6.19 -25.72
C ALA A 134 4.73 -7.71 -25.77
N SER A 135 3.93 -8.56 -25.10
CA SER A 135 4.06 -10.01 -25.18
C SER A 135 3.37 -10.59 -26.41
N GLU A 136 2.20 -10.05 -26.78
CA GLU A 136 1.45 -10.45 -27.97
C GLU A 136 2.18 -10.10 -29.27
N SER A 137 2.88 -8.97 -29.31
CA SER A 137 3.72 -8.58 -30.46
C SER A 137 5.01 -9.40 -30.61
N ARG A 138 5.35 -10.25 -29.62
CA ARG A 138 6.52 -11.14 -29.64
C ARG A 138 6.19 -12.60 -29.94
N GLY A 139 4.91 -12.96 -29.99
CA GLY A 139 4.42 -14.28 -30.38
C GLY A 139 4.04 -14.32 -31.85
#